data_AF-A0A7D5TNX6-F1
#
_entry.id   AF-A0A7D5TNX6-F1
#
_cell.length_a   1.000
_cell.length_b   1.000
_cell.length_c   1.000
_cell.angle_alpha   90.00
_cell.angle_beta   90.00
_cell.angle_gamma   90.00
#
_symmetry.space_group_name_H-M   'P 1'
#
loop_
_entity.id
_entity.type
_entity.pdbx_description
1 polymer ?
#
loop_
_entity_poly.entity_id
_entity_poly.type
_entity_poly.pdbx_seq_one_letter_code
_entity_poly.pdbx_strand_id
1 'polypeptide(L)'
;MPTSHDGRGVSSVLGIVLLLAVVLGGTAVVVTVGATALDDTRQQLDTGRAEKALTQFDSRSAMVALGGTSRQGVDLSTVPGAAYGVDDSMGWMNVTIYNRTADERKTLTNVTLGAVRYENGDRTIAYQGGGVWKGTEAGATMLSPPEFHFRKATLTLPIITVSGTPTLGSGATVSKAEPTRVRYPNATADPHFTNPLESGHVNVTVHSEYYEAWGRFFAQRTEGNVSYDHAGGTARAKLVVPFDEGYDQVIATTQPGAIRMNGDDDPPTRSATGVNYPLVDDRIEDRIDECENDDDACEAMPADNEITSGGTYFTDSYFSGTLDIDSPGDDVTVVVDENFSPDGVTVTSSHNTTVLVRNSFDMGSNDLLNDGGAAGDFSVVVHSDGAVNGNGNFRLVGLLYAPGSDCNMNGGGAVEPNIVGGVVCESVTVNGNPNDFDYDPSVDNTDLELTGDITPVTYLHVTENPVNVTSK
;
A
#
# COMPACT_ATOMS: atom_id res chain seq x y z
N MET A 1 -67.15 79.84 -12.68
CA MET A 1 -66.26 79.75 -11.49
C MET A 1 -66.97 78.94 -10.41
N PRO A 2 -66.24 78.17 -9.58
CA PRO A 2 -66.16 76.69 -9.54
C PRO A 2 -66.90 76.10 -8.30
N THR A 3 -66.97 74.80 -7.92
CA THR A 3 -65.94 73.73 -7.76
C THR A 3 -66.56 72.32 -7.61
N SER A 4 -65.81 71.32 -8.14
CA SER A 4 -65.59 69.92 -7.67
C SER A 4 -66.75 69.00 -7.26
N HIS A 5 -66.79 67.79 -7.85
CA HIS A 5 -66.84 66.52 -7.12
C HIS A 5 -66.18 65.38 -7.94
N ASP A 6 -65.45 64.54 -7.21
CA ASP A 6 -64.31 63.71 -7.61
C ASP A 6 -64.57 62.45 -8.44
N GLY A 7 -63.46 61.99 -9.01
CA GLY A 7 -63.24 60.68 -9.61
C GLY A 7 -63.75 59.50 -8.77
N ARG A 8 -64.75 58.79 -9.30
CA ARG A 8 -65.13 57.44 -8.84
C ARG A 8 -65.17 56.39 -9.95
N GLY A 9 -64.80 56.75 -11.18
CA GLY A 9 -64.75 55.82 -12.33
C GLY A 9 -63.42 55.07 -12.52
N VAL A 10 -62.37 55.41 -11.78
CA VAL A 10 -61.02 54.85 -11.98
C VAL A 10 -60.76 53.62 -11.09
N SER A 11 -61.44 53.51 -9.94
CA SER A 11 -61.15 52.50 -8.91
C SER A 11 -61.52 51.06 -9.30
N SER A 12 -62.56 50.86 -10.11
CA SER A 12 -62.97 49.50 -10.55
C SER A 12 -62.02 48.94 -11.61
N VAL A 13 -61.59 49.79 -12.55
CA VAL A 13 -60.64 49.41 -13.61
C VAL A 13 -59.25 49.16 -13.02
N LEU A 14 -58.80 50.01 -12.09
CA LEU A 14 -57.52 49.81 -11.40
C LEU A 14 -57.49 48.51 -10.61
N GLY A 15 -58.58 48.15 -9.92
CA GLY A 15 -58.69 46.91 -9.15
C GLY A 15 -58.62 45.64 -10.03
N ILE A 16 -59.25 45.65 -11.20
CA ILE A 16 -59.20 44.54 -12.16
C ILE A 16 -57.80 44.40 -12.76
N VAL A 17 -57.16 45.51 -13.13
CA VAL A 17 -55.78 45.48 -13.67
C VAL A 17 -54.80 44.98 -12.60
N LEU A 18 -54.95 45.42 -11.35
CA LEU A 18 -54.11 44.96 -10.24
C LEU A 18 -54.29 43.46 -9.97
N LEU A 19 -55.53 42.96 -9.96
CA LEU A 19 -55.80 41.53 -9.82
C LEU A 19 -55.17 40.72 -10.96
N LEU A 20 -55.28 41.19 -12.21
CA LEU A 20 -54.66 40.53 -13.35
C LEU A 20 -53.14 40.50 -13.22
N ALA A 21 -52.51 41.61 -12.81
CA ALA A 21 -51.07 41.70 -12.61
C ALA A 21 -50.58 40.76 -11.49
N VAL A 22 -51.31 40.68 -10.37
CA VAL A 22 -50.99 39.78 -9.26
C VAL A 22 -51.17 38.31 -9.65
N VAL A 23 -52.23 37.97 -10.38
CA VAL A 23 -52.44 36.61 -10.88
C VAL A 23 -51.31 36.26 -11.84
N LEU A 24 -51.06 37.06 -12.88
CA LEU A 24 -49.98 36.80 -13.85
C LEU A 24 -48.60 36.73 -13.20
N GLY A 25 -48.32 37.61 -12.24
CA GLY A 25 -47.09 37.59 -11.47
C GLY A 25 -46.95 36.33 -10.61
N GLY A 26 -48.04 35.93 -9.93
CA GLY A 26 -48.09 34.69 -9.16
C GLY A 26 -47.88 33.45 -10.02
N THR A 27 -48.56 33.36 -11.17
CA THR A 27 -48.37 32.25 -12.11
C THR A 27 -46.96 32.21 -12.66
N ALA A 28 -46.36 33.36 -12.98
CA ALA A 28 -44.99 33.43 -13.47
C ALA A 28 -44.00 32.86 -12.45
N VAL A 29 -44.11 33.26 -11.18
CA VAL A 29 -43.25 32.74 -10.11
C VAL A 29 -43.41 31.23 -9.94
N VAL A 30 -44.65 30.74 -9.89
CA VAL A 30 -44.92 29.29 -9.75
C VAL A 30 -44.35 28.50 -10.92
N VAL A 31 -44.50 29.01 -12.15
CA VAL A 31 -43.97 28.35 -13.35
C VAL A 31 -42.44 28.32 -13.33
N THR A 32 -41.77 29.41 -12.95
CA THR A 32 -40.31 29.46 -12.88
C THR A 32 -39.75 28.50 -11.82
N VAL A 33 -40.30 28.52 -10.60
CA VAL A 33 -39.87 27.62 -9.52
C VAL A 33 -40.23 26.16 -9.83
N GLY A 34 -41.41 25.94 -10.42
CA GLY A 34 -41.82 24.61 -10.85
C GLY A 34 -40.92 24.06 -11.95
N ALA A 35 -40.46 24.89 -12.87
CA ALA A 35 -39.54 24.50 -13.93
C ALA A 35 -38.18 24.06 -13.37
N THR A 36 -37.60 24.82 -12.43
CA THR A 36 -36.30 24.46 -11.82
C THR A 36 -36.40 23.18 -10.97
N ALA A 37 -37.44 23.05 -10.16
CA ALA A 37 -37.64 21.85 -9.33
C ALA A 37 -37.85 20.58 -10.18
N LEU A 38 -38.54 20.71 -11.31
CA LEU A 38 -38.71 19.60 -12.27
C LEU A 38 -37.40 19.23 -12.97
N ASP A 39 -36.55 20.21 -13.27
CA ASP A 39 -35.25 19.98 -13.90
C ASP A 39 -34.29 19.23 -12.97
N ASP A 40 -34.21 19.67 -11.71
CA ASP A 40 -33.42 19.00 -10.67
C ASP A 40 -33.88 17.55 -10.46
N THR A 41 -35.20 17.33 -10.43
CA THR A 41 -35.79 15.99 -10.29
C THR A 41 -35.44 15.10 -11.49
N ARG A 42 -35.48 15.65 -12.72
CA ARG A 42 -35.08 14.91 -13.93
C ARG A 42 -33.61 14.54 -13.89
N GLN A 43 -32.72 15.47 -13.55
CA GLN A 43 -31.28 15.22 -13.49
C GLN A 43 -30.94 14.13 -12.45
N GLN A 44 -31.60 14.13 -11.29
CA GLN A 44 -31.43 13.07 -10.28
C GLN A 44 -31.93 11.71 -10.79
N LEU A 45 -33.08 11.67 -11.46
CA LEU A 45 -33.62 10.43 -12.04
C LEU A 45 -32.73 9.88 -13.15
N ASP A 46 -32.18 10.74 -14.00
CA ASP A 46 -31.30 10.34 -15.09
C ASP A 46 -29.95 9.83 -14.55
N THR A 47 -29.39 10.50 -13.54
CA THR A 47 -28.22 9.99 -12.80
C THR A 47 -28.50 8.60 -12.22
N GLY A 48 -29.60 8.43 -11.47
CA GLY A 48 -29.94 7.15 -10.84
C GLY A 48 -30.28 6.03 -11.84
N ARG A 49 -30.78 6.36 -13.03
CA ARG A 49 -30.91 5.39 -14.14
C ARG A 49 -29.55 4.98 -14.68
N ALA A 50 -28.64 5.93 -14.84
CA ALA A 50 -27.30 5.64 -15.32
C ALA A 50 -26.48 4.80 -14.33
N GLU A 51 -26.60 5.04 -13.02
CA GLU A 51 -26.02 4.18 -11.98
C GLU A 51 -26.47 2.72 -12.17
N LYS A 52 -27.78 2.47 -12.29
CA LYS A 52 -28.33 1.12 -12.51
C LYS A 52 -27.89 0.51 -13.84
N ALA A 53 -27.87 1.30 -14.91
CA ALA A 53 -27.47 0.83 -16.23
C ALA A 53 -25.99 0.41 -16.25
N LEU A 54 -25.11 1.17 -15.61
CA LEU A 54 -23.68 0.86 -15.54
C LEU A 54 -23.37 -0.27 -14.55
N THR A 55 -24.11 -0.41 -13.45
CA THR A 55 -24.03 -1.62 -12.60
C THR A 55 -24.51 -2.88 -13.36
N GLN A 56 -25.54 -2.76 -14.19
CA GLN A 56 -25.94 -3.88 -15.05
C GLN A 56 -24.90 -4.16 -16.14
N PHE A 57 -24.29 -3.10 -16.69
CA PHE A 57 -23.22 -3.21 -17.67
C PHE A 57 -22.01 -3.95 -17.09
N ASP A 58 -21.63 -3.63 -15.86
CA ASP A 58 -20.60 -4.33 -15.10
C ASP A 58 -20.88 -5.84 -15.02
N SER A 59 -22.03 -6.23 -14.47
CA SER A 59 -22.42 -7.65 -14.37
C SER A 59 -22.37 -8.38 -15.72
N ARG A 60 -22.79 -7.71 -16.81
CA ARG A 60 -22.78 -8.26 -18.16
C ARG A 60 -21.38 -8.36 -18.74
N SER A 61 -20.52 -7.40 -18.43
CA SER A 61 -19.11 -7.38 -18.80
C SER A 61 -18.33 -8.48 -18.08
N ALA A 62 -18.54 -8.67 -16.78
CA ALA A 62 -17.96 -9.77 -16.02
C ALA A 62 -18.35 -11.14 -16.59
N MET A 63 -19.62 -11.34 -17.00
CA MET A 63 -20.06 -12.59 -17.67
C MET A 63 -19.37 -12.86 -19.03
N VAL A 64 -18.93 -11.82 -19.73
CA VAL A 64 -18.23 -11.94 -21.02
C VAL A 64 -16.73 -12.07 -20.83
N ALA A 65 -16.16 -11.26 -19.93
CA ALA A 65 -14.74 -11.20 -19.66
C ALA A 65 -14.26 -12.45 -18.91
N LEU A 66 -14.99 -12.83 -17.86
CA LEU A 66 -14.59 -13.87 -16.89
C LEU A 66 -15.45 -15.14 -17.00
N GLY A 67 -16.63 -15.03 -17.62
CA GLY A 67 -17.53 -16.16 -17.88
C GLY A 67 -17.30 -16.83 -19.24
N GLY A 68 -18.06 -17.90 -19.49
CA GLY A 68 -18.04 -18.63 -20.77
C GLY A 68 -18.87 -18.02 -21.89
N THR A 69 -19.40 -16.80 -21.71
CA THR A 69 -20.31 -16.18 -22.70
C THR A 69 -19.53 -15.28 -23.66
N SER A 70 -19.80 -15.37 -24.96
CA SER A 70 -19.07 -14.58 -25.97
C SER A 70 -19.59 -13.15 -26.16
N ARG A 71 -20.86 -12.89 -25.83
CA ARG A 71 -21.51 -11.59 -26.04
C ARG A 71 -22.70 -11.37 -25.11
N GLN A 72 -22.89 -10.15 -24.63
CA GLN A 72 -24.03 -9.71 -23.84
C GLN A 72 -24.52 -8.34 -24.32
N GLY A 73 -25.82 -8.09 -24.19
CA GLY A 73 -26.44 -6.79 -24.46
C GLY A 73 -26.86 -6.10 -23.17
N VAL A 74 -26.78 -4.78 -23.16
CA VAL A 74 -27.20 -3.89 -22.06
C VAL A 74 -28.05 -2.79 -22.65
N ASP A 75 -29.21 -2.54 -22.07
CA ASP A 75 -30.04 -1.40 -22.49
C ASP A 75 -29.56 -0.15 -21.76
N LEU A 76 -29.27 0.90 -22.52
CA LEU A 76 -28.81 2.18 -22.02
C LEU A 76 -29.93 3.20 -22.15
N SER A 77 -30.13 4.04 -21.14
CA SER A 77 -31.17 5.05 -21.20
C SER A 77 -30.69 6.25 -22.02
N THR A 78 -31.28 6.52 -23.18
CA THR A 78 -30.97 7.74 -23.94
C THR A 78 -31.68 8.95 -23.34
N VAL A 79 -30.90 9.93 -22.86
CA VAL A 79 -31.41 11.20 -22.34
C VAL A 79 -30.95 12.33 -23.27
N PRO A 80 -31.82 13.26 -23.70
CA PRO A 80 -31.40 14.40 -24.49
C PRO A 80 -30.32 15.21 -23.75
N GLY A 81 -29.13 15.35 -24.35
CA GLY A 81 -28.02 16.12 -23.78
C GLY A 81 -27.04 15.34 -22.90
N ALA A 82 -27.30 14.06 -22.60
CA ALA A 82 -26.35 13.17 -21.92
C ALA A 82 -26.06 11.96 -22.82
N ALA A 83 -24.78 11.64 -23.00
CA ALA A 83 -24.34 10.58 -23.89
C ALA A 83 -23.56 9.52 -23.12
N TYR A 84 -23.80 8.26 -23.47
CA TYR A 84 -22.89 7.19 -23.13
C TYR A 84 -21.76 7.16 -24.15
N GLY A 85 -20.54 7.02 -23.67
CA GLY A 85 -19.36 6.92 -24.53
C GLY A 85 -18.39 5.87 -24.06
N VAL A 86 -17.55 5.42 -24.98
CA VAL A 86 -16.38 4.59 -24.68
C VAL A 86 -15.14 5.45 -24.84
N ASP A 87 -14.31 5.48 -23.81
CA ASP A 87 -12.97 6.06 -23.85
C ASP A 87 -11.96 4.95 -23.62
N ASP A 88 -11.25 4.54 -24.66
CA ASP A 88 -10.29 3.43 -24.61
C ASP A 88 -8.91 3.86 -24.05
N SER A 89 -8.73 5.14 -23.75
CA SER A 89 -7.49 5.71 -23.23
C SER A 89 -7.53 5.97 -21.71
N MET A 90 -8.71 5.88 -21.10
CA MET A 90 -8.92 6.28 -19.71
C MET A 90 -8.30 5.30 -18.72
N GLY A 91 -7.27 5.77 -18.03
CA GLY A 91 -6.63 5.10 -16.90
C GLY A 91 -5.85 3.85 -17.28
N TRP A 92 -4.97 3.42 -16.37
CA TRP A 92 -4.17 2.22 -16.55
C TRP A 92 -3.98 1.49 -15.24
N MET A 93 -3.70 0.19 -15.33
CA MET A 93 -3.30 -0.65 -14.21
C MET A 93 -1.96 -1.31 -14.51
N ASN A 94 -1.04 -1.17 -13.57
CA ASN A 94 0.27 -1.78 -13.61
C ASN A 94 0.41 -2.76 -12.44
N VAL A 95 0.81 -3.99 -12.77
CA VAL A 95 1.15 -5.00 -11.78
C VAL A 95 2.62 -5.34 -11.93
N THR A 96 3.38 -5.16 -10.87
CA THR A 96 4.81 -5.50 -10.82
C THR A 96 5.05 -6.52 -9.71
N ILE A 97 6.00 -7.41 -9.97
CA ILE A 97 6.59 -8.30 -8.98
C ILE A 97 8.03 -7.87 -8.80
N TYR A 98 8.45 -7.69 -7.56
CA TYR A 98 9.85 -7.59 -7.20
C TYR A 98 10.26 -8.93 -6.61
N ASN A 99 11.17 -9.64 -7.26
CA ASN A 99 11.80 -10.84 -6.72
C ASN A 99 13.10 -10.41 -6.05
N ARG A 100 13.15 -10.57 -4.74
CA ARG A 100 14.31 -10.14 -3.94
C ARG A 100 15.52 -11.06 -4.15
N THR A 101 15.30 -12.36 -4.30
CA THR A 101 16.38 -13.34 -4.50
C THR A 101 17.18 -13.09 -5.78
N ALA A 102 16.52 -12.57 -6.82
CA ALA A 102 17.16 -12.20 -8.08
C ALA A 102 17.52 -10.70 -8.17
N ASP A 103 17.21 -9.92 -7.12
CA ASP A 103 17.18 -8.46 -7.13
C ASP A 103 16.59 -7.87 -8.42
N GLU A 104 15.41 -8.37 -8.80
CA GLU A 104 14.83 -8.10 -10.11
C GLU A 104 13.37 -7.65 -9.98
N ARG A 105 13.09 -6.46 -10.52
CA ARG A 105 11.72 -5.98 -10.71
C ARG A 105 11.21 -6.33 -12.10
N LYS A 106 10.13 -7.11 -12.16
CA LYS A 106 9.44 -7.48 -13.41
C LYS A 106 8.03 -6.88 -13.47
N THR A 107 7.70 -6.34 -14.63
CA THR A 107 6.32 -5.93 -14.93
C THR A 107 5.52 -7.13 -15.40
N LEU A 108 4.58 -7.59 -14.56
CA LEU A 108 3.66 -8.65 -14.93
C LEU A 108 2.69 -8.16 -16.00
N THR A 109 2.18 -6.94 -15.85
CA THR A 109 1.35 -6.28 -16.86
C THR A 109 1.31 -4.77 -16.67
N ASN A 110 1.13 -4.03 -17.76
CA ASN A 110 0.80 -2.61 -17.77
C ASN A 110 -0.23 -2.40 -18.88
N VAL A 111 -1.49 -2.20 -18.50
CA VAL A 111 -2.61 -2.15 -19.44
C VAL A 111 -3.45 -0.91 -19.24
N THR A 112 -3.84 -0.30 -20.35
CA THR A 112 -4.89 0.71 -20.35
C THR A 112 -6.21 0.06 -20.03
N LEU A 113 -6.93 0.60 -19.04
CA LEU A 113 -8.20 0.04 -18.58
C LEU A 113 -9.33 0.37 -19.56
N GLY A 114 -9.36 1.60 -20.06
CA GLY A 114 -10.50 2.14 -20.77
C GLY A 114 -11.76 2.22 -19.89
N ALA A 115 -12.76 2.95 -20.34
CA ALA A 115 -13.98 3.18 -19.58
C ALA A 115 -15.23 3.29 -20.47
N VAL A 116 -16.38 2.86 -19.93
CA VAL A 116 -17.70 3.27 -20.45
C VAL A 116 -18.25 4.33 -19.52
N ARG A 117 -18.54 5.51 -20.06
CA ARG A 117 -18.85 6.70 -19.28
C ARG A 117 -20.24 7.23 -19.56
N TYR A 118 -20.82 7.84 -18.53
CA TYR A 118 -22.00 8.69 -18.58
C TYR A 118 -21.64 10.04 -17.96
N GLU A 119 -21.88 11.13 -18.68
CA GLU A 119 -21.67 12.50 -18.22
C GLU A 119 -22.98 13.28 -18.23
N ASN A 120 -23.25 14.00 -17.14
CA ASN A 120 -24.39 14.90 -17.04
C ASN A 120 -24.06 16.07 -16.09
N GLY A 121 -23.63 17.19 -16.65
CA GLY A 121 -23.09 18.31 -15.87
C GLY A 121 -21.83 17.89 -15.10
N ASP A 122 -21.79 18.18 -13.81
CA ASP A 122 -20.63 17.89 -12.93
C ASP A 122 -20.63 16.47 -12.36
N ARG A 123 -21.56 15.61 -12.81
CA ARG A 123 -21.68 14.22 -12.37
C ARG A 123 -21.21 13.29 -13.47
N THR A 124 -20.27 12.42 -13.11
CA THR A 124 -19.76 11.38 -13.99
C THR A 124 -20.02 10.01 -13.37
N ILE A 125 -20.41 9.05 -14.20
CA ILE A 125 -20.46 7.64 -13.79
C ILE A 125 -19.66 6.85 -14.83
N ALA A 126 -18.68 6.07 -14.37
CA ALA A 126 -17.79 5.32 -15.25
C ALA A 126 -17.71 3.86 -14.81
N TYR A 127 -17.88 2.95 -15.76
CA TYR A 127 -17.42 1.58 -15.64
C TYR A 127 -15.95 1.52 -16.09
N GLN A 128 -15.03 1.13 -15.21
CA GLN A 128 -13.60 1.02 -15.47
C GLN A 128 -12.99 -0.11 -14.64
N GLY A 129 -12.16 -0.96 -15.28
CA GLY A 129 -11.41 -2.02 -14.59
C GLY A 129 -12.28 -3.06 -13.88
N GLY A 130 -13.53 -3.23 -14.30
CA GLY A 130 -14.50 -4.12 -13.65
C GLY A 130 -15.28 -3.48 -12.50
N GLY A 131 -15.02 -2.22 -12.14
CA GLY A 131 -15.78 -1.48 -11.12
C GLY A 131 -16.65 -0.39 -11.73
N VAL A 132 -17.62 0.12 -10.96
CA VAL A 132 -18.42 1.29 -11.32
C VAL A 132 -18.17 2.40 -10.32
N TRP A 133 -17.79 3.56 -10.83
CA TRP A 133 -17.36 4.72 -10.06
C TRP A 133 -18.28 5.90 -10.34
N LYS A 134 -18.62 6.66 -9.31
CA LYS A 134 -19.32 7.95 -9.43
C LYS A 134 -18.38 9.08 -9.03
N GLY A 135 -18.12 9.98 -9.97
CA GLY A 135 -17.41 11.24 -9.72
C GLY A 135 -18.38 12.38 -9.45
N THR A 136 -18.01 13.23 -8.50
CA THR A 136 -18.66 14.50 -8.17
C THR A 136 -17.58 15.53 -7.82
N GLU A 137 -17.95 16.81 -7.67
CA GLU A 137 -17.02 17.85 -7.17
C GLU A 137 -16.41 17.52 -5.80
N ALA A 138 -17.14 16.76 -4.96
CA ALA A 138 -16.67 16.35 -3.63
C ALA A 138 -15.75 15.13 -3.65
N GLY A 139 -15.49 14.55 -4.82
CA GLY A 139 -14.65 13.37 -5.01
C GLY A 139 -15.40 12.16 -5.60
N ALA A 140 -14.71 11.02 -5.60
CA ALA A 140 -15.15 9.77 -6.22
C ALA A 140 -15.72 8.77 -5.20
N THR A 141 -16.78 8.03 -5.57
CA THR A 141 -17.37 6.95 -4.77
C THR A 141 -17.56 5.69 -5.59
N MET A 142 -17.40 4.53 -4.96
CA MET A 142 -17.60 3.23 -5.59
C MET A 142 -19.07 2.83 -5.53
N LEU A 143 -19.66 2.49 -6.68
CA LEU A 143 -21.04 1.98 -6.80
C LEU A 143 -21.08 0.46 -6.97
N SER A 144 -20.13 -0.10 -7.72
CA SER A 144 -19.94 -1.54 -7.89
C SER A 144 -18.45 -1.87 -7.74
N PRO A 145 -18.10 -2.90 -6.95
CA PRO A 145 -16.71 -3.23 -6.69
C PRO A 145 -16.04 -3.85 -7.93
N PRO A 146 -14.77 -3.53 -8.21
CA PRO A 146 -13.99 -4.21 -9.23
C PRO A 146 -13.62 -5.64 -8.79
N GLU A 147 -13.17 -6.42 -9.76
CA GLU A 147 -12.76 -7.80 -9.53
C GLU A 147 -11.34 -7.84 -8.91
N PHE A 148 -11.28 -7.70 -7.59
CA PHE A 148 -10.06 -7.85 -6.79
C PHE A 148 -10.36 -8.76 -5.60
N HIS A 149 -9.84 -9.98 -5.67
CA HIS A 149 -10.12 -11.01 -4.68
C HIS A 149 -8.86 -11.33 -3.90
N PHE A 150 -8.75 -10.77 -2.71
CA PHE A 150 -7.68 -11.09 -1.77
C PHE A 150 -8.23 -11.87 -0.56
N ARG A 151 -7.74 -13.09 -0.31
CA ARG A 151 -8.09 -13.90 0.88
C ARG A 151 -6.98 -14.88 1.19
N LYS A 152 -6.66 -15.09 2.47
CA LYS A 152 -5.68 -16.10 2.93
C LYS A 152 -4.38 -16.05 2.12
N ALA A 153 -3.77 -14.85 2.06
CA ALA A 153 -2.56 -14.58 1.29
C ALA A 153 -2.64 -14.97 -0.21
N THR A 154 -3.83 -14.99 -0.79
CA THR A 154 -4.03 -15.26 -2.22
C THR A 154 -4.66 -14.05 -2.89
N LEU A 155 -3.97 -13.45 -3.86
CA LEU A 155 -4.52 -12.43 -4.76
C LEU A 155 -5.00 -13.09 -6.06
N THR A 156 -6.27 -12.90 -6.39
CA THR A 156 -6.85 -13.17 -7.70
C THR A 156 -7.32 -11.85 -8.32
N LEU A 157 -6.67 -11.45 -9.41
CA LEU A 157 -6.84 -10.17 -10.07
C LEU A 157 -7.10 -10.36 -11.57
N PRO A 158 -8.37 -10.51 -11.97
CA PRO A 158 -8.76 -10.45 -13.37
C PRO A 158 -8.97 -8.99 -13.81
N ILE A 159 -8.07 -8.49 -14.63
CA ILE A 159 -8.12 -7.13 -15.16
C ILE A 159 -9.00 -7.12 -16.41
N ILE A 160 -10.11 -6.36 -16.37
CA ILE A 160 -10.99 -6.18 -17.53
C ILE A 160 -10.62 -4.87 -18.23
N THR A 161 -10.27 -4.94 -19.52
CA THR A 161 -9.97 -3.76 -20.34
C THR A 161 -11.06 -3.51 -21.35
N VAL A 162 -11.40 -2.25 -21.57
CA VAL A 162 -12.51 -1.79 -22.41
C VAL A 162 -11.97 -1.07 -23.62
N SER A 163 -12.44 -1.48 -24.79
CA SER A 163 -12.27 -0.80 -26.08
C SER A 163 -13.62 -0.71 -26.77
N GLY A 164 -13.79 0.16 -27.77
CA GLY A 164 -15.08 0.22 -28.43
C GLY A 164 -15.36 1.43 -29.30
N THR A 165 -16.62 1.56 -29.68
CA THR A 165 -17.12 2.73 -30.42
C THR A 165 -17.27 3.93 -29.48
N PRO A 166 -16.74 5.12 -29.83
CA PRO A 166 -16.72 6.27 -28.91
C PRO A 166 -18.09 6.72 -28.41
N THR A 167 -19.15 6.51 -29.19
CA THR A 167 -20.52 6.88 -28.84
C THR A 167 -21.42 5.66 -28.79
N LEU A 168 -22.28 5.60 -27.77
CA LEU A 168 -23.24 4.53 -27.55
C LEU A 168 -24.67 5.08 -27.63
N GLY A 169 -25.55 4.37 -28.32
CA GLY A 169 -26.96 4.70 -28.44
C GLY A 169 -27.78 4.24 -27.22
N SER A 170 -29.03 3.82 -27.44
CA SER A 170 -29.92 3.30 -26.38
C SER A 170 -29.58 1.88 -25.91
N GLY A 171 -28.42 1.38 -26.28
CA GLY A 171 -27.93 0.07 -25.85
C GLY A 171 -26.48 -0.12 -26.22
N ALA A 172 -25.82 -0.96 -25.45
CA ALA A 172 -24.46 -1.41 -25.69
C ALA A 172 -24.42 -2.93 -25.84
N THR A 173 -23.54 -3.40 -26.69
CA THR A 173 -23.17 -4.80 -26.82
C THR A 173 -21.74 -4.97 -26.32
N VAL A 174 -21.55 -5.82 -25.33
CA VAL A 174 -20.24 -6.23 -24.83
C VAL A 174 -19.89 -7.57 -25.45
N SER A 175 -18.70 -7.67 -26.03
CA SER A 175 -18.20 -8.90 -26.64
C SER A 175 -16.75 -9.13 -26.27
N LYS A 176 -16.34 -10.41 -26.24
CA LYS A 176 -14.94 -10.74 -26.01
C LYS A 176 -14.11 -10.24 -27.19
N ALA A 177 -13.18 -9.31 -26.93
CA ALA A 177 -12.32 -8.76 -27.97
C ALA A 177 -11.21 -9.75 -28.32
N GLU A 178 -10.60 -10.35 -27.29
CA GLU A 178 -9.51 -11.29 -27.41
C GLU A 178 -9.61 -12.43 -26.38
N PRO A 179 -8.90 -13.56 -26.59
CA PRO A 179 -8.74 -14.58 -25.56
C PRO A 179 -8.18 -14.00 -24.25
N THR A 180 -8.60 -14.59 -23.12
CA THR A 180 -8.04 -14.25 -21.81
C THR A 180 -6.55 -14.55 -21.79
N ARG A 181 -5.74 -13.61 -21.33
CA ARG A 181 -4.28 -13.77 -21.25
C ARG A 181 -3.90 -13.99 -19.80
N VAL A 182 -3.26 -15.14 -19.51
CA VAL A 182 -2.75 -15.44 -18.17
C VAL A 182 -1.39 -14.75 -18.01
N ARG A 183 -1.31 -13.79 -17.08
CA ARG A 183 -0.07 -13.05 -16.78
C ARG A 183 0.69 -13.71 -15.64
N TYR A 184 -0.02 -14.30 -14.68
CA TYR A 184 0.59 -15.03 -13.58
C TYR A 184 -0.40 -16.09 -13.03
N PRO A 185 0.05 -17.32 -12.69
CA PRO A 185 1.37 -17.88 -13.01
C PRO A 185 1.53 -18.15 -14.51
N ASN A 186 2.73 -17.99 -15.05
CA ASN A 186 3.04 -18.22 -16.46
C ASN A 186 4.51 -18.63 -16.68
N ALA A 187 4.82 -19.89 -16.34
CA ALA A 187 6.16 -20.49 -16.48
C ALA A 187 6.72 -20.49 -17.93
N THR A 188 5.84 -20.34 -18.93
CA THR A 188 6.26 -20.28 -20.35
C THR A 188 6.81 -18.90 -20.71
N ALA A 189 6.30 -17.84 -20.07
CA ALA A 189 6.81 -16.48 -20.24
C ALA A 189 8.09 -16.26 -19.42
N ASP A 190 8.11 -16.77 -18.19
CA ASP A 190 9.30 -16.75 -17.31
C ASP A 190 9.26 -17.98 -16.39
N PRO A 191 10.32 -18.80 -16.31
CA PRO A 191 10.36 -19.98 -15.43
C PRO A 191 10.06 -19.69 -13.96
N HIS A 192 10.29 -18.47 -13.48
CA HIS A 192 10.05 -18.05 -12.09
C HIS A 192 8.63 -17.50 -11.87
N PHE A 193 7.79 -17.41 -12.91
CA PHE A 193 6.39 -17.00 -12.76
C PHE A 193 5.52 -18.18 -12.33
N THR A 194 5.81 -18.70 -11.15
CA THR A 194 5.16 -19.88 -10.56
C THR A 194 4.73 -19.60 -9.13
N ASN A 195 3.61 -20.19 -8.72
CA ASN A 195 3.20 -20.20 -7.32
C ASN A 195 3.83 -21.39 -6.57
N PRO A 196 4.01 -21.30 -5.24
CA PRO A 196 3.86 -20.10 -4.42
C PRO A 196 4.94 -19.05 -4.73
N LEU A 197 4.66 -17.79 -4.42
CA LEU A 197 5.67 -16.74 -4.43
C LEU A 197 6.72 -17.06 -3.37
N GLU A 198 8.01 -16.96 -3.72
CA GLU A 198 9.11 -17.35 -2.85
C GLU A 198 9.70 -16.17 -2.08
N SER A 199 9.78 -14.98 -2.69
CA SER A 199 10.34 -13.78 -2.05
C SER A 199 9.85 -12.48 -2.68
N GLY A 200 10.01 -11.38 -1.94
CA GLY A 200 9.78 -10.01 -2.41
C GLY A 200 8.34 -9.53 -2.24
N HIS A 201 7.85 -8.71 -3.18
CA HIS A 201 6.53 -8.08 -3.07
C HIS A 201 5.84 -7.89 -4.44
N VAL A 202 4.52 -7.73 -4.41
CA VAL A 202 3.66 -7.47 -5.55
C VAL A 202 3.02 -6.09 -5.37
N ASN A 203 3.24 -5.19 -6.32
CA ASN A 203 2.58 -3.89 -6.37
C ASN A 203 1.47 -3.91 -7.43
N VAL A 204 0.27 -3.49 -7.03
CA VAL A 204 -0.87 -3.23 -7.92
C VAL A 204 -1.14 -1.72 -7.90
N THR A 205 -0.70 -1.04 -8.95
CA THR A 205 -0.86 0.41 -9.10
C THR A 205 -1.95 0.72 -10.13
N VAL A 206 -2.87 1.62 -9.79
CA VAL A 206 -3.89 2.12 -10.70
C VAL A 206 -3.77 3.64 -10.85
N HIS A 207 -3.77 4.10 -12.09
CA HIS A 207 -3.91 5.51 -12.45
C HIS A 207 -5.31 5.75 -12.98
N SER A 208 -6.05 6.67 -12.35
CA SER A 208 -7.45 6.92 -12.69
C SER A 208 -7.92 8.26 -12.13
N GLU A 209 -8.90 8.91 -12.77
CA GLU A 209 -9.64 10.03 -12.17
C GLU A 209 -10.34 9.63 -10.86
N TYR A 210 -10.55 8.32 -10.65
CA TYR A 210 -11.18 7.75 -9.46
C TYR A 210 -10.15 7.10 -8.50
N TYR A 211 -8.86 7.44 -8.60
CA TYR A 211 -7.78 6.76 -7.86
C TYR A 211 -8.00 6.73 -6.34
N GLU A 212 -8.57 7.79 -5.75
CA GLU A 212 -8.87 7.79 -4.31
C GLU A 212 -9.91 6.72 -3.93
N ALA A 213 -10.92 6.53 -4.77
CA ALA A 213 -11.94 5.50 -4.54
C ALA A 213 -11.37 4.10 -4.76
N TRP A 214 -10.48 3.93 -5.73
CA TRP A 214 -9.70 2.72 -5.91
C TRP A 214 -8.82 2.41 -4.69
N GLY A 215 -8.10 3.40 -4.17
CA GLY A 215 -7.25 3.23 -2.99
C GLY A 215 -8.06 2.86 -1.74
N ARG A 216 -9.20 3.53 -1.51
CA ARG A 216 -10.13 3.15 -0.42
C ARG A 216 -10.63 1.72 -0.57
N PHE A 217 -10.93 1.29 -1.80
CA PHE A 217 -11.33 -0.09 -2.07
C PHE A 217 -10.19 -1.09 -1.80
N PHE A 218 -8.96 -0.79 -2.25
CA PHE A 218 -7.80 -1.62 -1.96
C PHE A 218 -7.60 -1.75 -0.44
N ALA A 219 -7.60 -0.64 0.30
CA ALA A 219 -7.39 -0.64 1.75
C ALA A 219 -8.43 -1.51 2.48
N GLN A 220 -9.70 -1.43 2.09
CA GLN A 220 -10.76 -2.29 2.62
C GLN A 220 -10.55 -3.78 2.30
N ARG A 221 -9.87 -4.09 1.19
CA ARG A 221 -9.76 -5.45 0.67
C ARG A 221 -8.46 -6.15 1.07
N THR A 222 -7.39 -5.38 1.27
CA THR A 222 -6.04 -5.82 1.65
C THR A 222 -5.71 -5.52 3.11
N GLU A 223 -6.65 -4.98 3.89
CA GLU A 223 -6.47 -4.66 5.31
C GLU A 223 -5.48 -3.51 5.59
N GLY A 224 -5.27 -2.60 4.62
CA GLY A 224 -4.69 -1.27 4.91
C GLY A 224 -3.46 -0.84 4.12
N ASN A 225 -2.69 -1.75 3.51
CA ASN A 225 -1.44 -1.38 2.82
C ASN A 225 -1.70 -0.73 1.44
N VAL A 226 -1.97 0.59 1.45
CA VAL A 226 -2.23 1.39 0.26
C VAL A 226 -1.54 2.75 0.36
N SER A 227 -0.74 3.09 -0.65
CA SER A 227 -0.14 4.42 -0.80
C SER A 227 -0.83 5.23 -1.91
N TYR A 228 -0.93 6.55 -1.74
CA TYR A 228 -1.51 7.48 -2.71
C TYR A 228 -0.44 8.41 -3.26
N ASP A 229 -0.40 8.57 -4.59
CA ASP A 229 0.34 9.65 -5.25
C ASP A 229 -0.68 10.61 -5.87
N HIS A 230 -0.99 11.68 -5.14
CA HIS A 230 -1.96 12.69 -5.55
C HIS A 230 -1.49 13.52 -6.76
N ALA A 231 -0.18 13.71 -6.92
CA ALA A 231 0.38 14.46 -8.04
C ALA A 231 0.31 13.65 -9.34
N GLY A 232 0.56 12.34 -9.25
CA GLY A 232 0.42 11.40 -10.35
C GLY A 232 -1.00 10.85 -10.55
N GLY A 233 -1.94 11.11 -9.64
CA GLY A 233 -3.31 10.58 -9.71
C GLY A 233 -3.36 9.05 -9.61
N THR A 234 -2.57 8.46 -8.73
CA THR A 234 -2.46 7.00 -8.58
C THR A 234 -2.70 6.50 -7.16
N ALA A 235 -3.17 5.26 -7.06
CA ALA A 235 -3.23 4.50 -5.81
C ALA A 235 -2.52 3.15 -6.01
N ARG A 236 -1.75 2.71 -5.02
CA ARG A 236 -0.96 1.48 -5.06
C ARG A 236 -1.27 0.61 -3.86
N ALA A 237 -1.64 -0.65 -4.10
CA ALA A 237 -1.64 -1.69 -3.07
C ALA A 237 -0.32 -2.48 -3.13
N LYS A 238 0.36 -2.62 -1.99
CA LYS A 238 1.60 -3.40 -1.85
C LYS A 238 1.30 -4.67 -1.06
N LEU A 239 1.65 -5.82 -1.62
CA LEU A 239 1.46 -7.14 -1.01
C LEU A 239 2.83 -7.80 -0.85
N VAL A 240 3.19 -8.27 0.34
CA VAL A 240 4.53 -8.78 0.63
C VAL A 240 4.49 -10.30 0.77
N VAL A 241 5.47 -11.03 0.22
CA VAL A 241 5.52 -12.48 0.40
C VAL A 241 5.91 -12.79 1.85
N PRO A 242 5.06 -13.46 2.65
CA PRO A 242 5.40 -13.79 4.03
C PRO A 242 6.61 -14.73 4.07
N PHE A 243 7.49 -14.49 5.03
CA PHE A 243 8.66 -15.31 5.32
C PHE A 243 8.37 -16.16 6.56
N ASP A 244 9.04 -17.31 6.68
CA ASP A 244 8.92 -18.17 7.85
C ASP A 244 9.88 -17.64 8.93
N GLU A 245 9.34 -17.12 10.03
CA GLU A 245 10.07 -16.43 11.12
C GLU A 245 10.88 -17.38 12.04
N GLY A 246 10.96 -18.68 11.72
CA GLY A 246 11.72 -19.63 12.53
C GLY A 246 13.24 -19.41 12.44
N TYR A 247 13.81 -18.66 13.37
CA TYR A 247 15.26 -18.42 13.50
C TYR A 247 15.99 -19.58 14.20
N ASP A 248 16.13 -20.75 13.57
CA ASP A 248 16.81 -21.89 14.21
C ASP A 248 18.36 -21.89 14.08
N GLN A 249 18.93 -20.75 13.66
CA GLN A 249 20.34 -20.58 13.31
C GLN A 249 21.02 -19.48 14.16
N VAL A 250 22.28 -19.71 14.54
CA VAL A 250 23.11 -18.68 15.18
C VAL A 250 23.63 -17.65 14.17
N ILE A 251 23.92 -18.12 12.95
CA ILE A 251 24.28 -17.28 11.80
C ILE A 251 23.51 -17.75 10.58
N ALA A 252 22.85 -16.82 9.90
CA ALA A 252 22.26 -17.08 8.60
C ALA A 252 22.61 -15.98 7.58
N THR A 253 22.86 -16.38 6.33
CA THR A 253 23.08 -15.44 5.23
C THR A 253 22.01 -15.54 4.17
N THR A 254 21.58 -14.41 3.61
CA THR A 254 20.66 -14.39 2.45
C THR A 254 21.38 -14.74 1.16
N GLN A 255 22.67 -14.42 1.03
CA GLN A 255 23.49 -14.85 -0.09
C GLN A 255 23.97 -16.32 0.11
N PRO A 256 23.80 -17.21 -0.89
CA PRO A 256 24.30 -18.58 -0.82
C PRO A 256 25.83 -18.66 -0.67
N GLY A 257 26.31 -19.47 0.27
CA GLY A 257 27.74 -19.69 0.51
C GLY A 257 28.50 -18.47 1.08
N ALA A 258 27.80 -17.50 1.67
CA ALA A 258 28.35 -16.20 2.03
C ALA A 258 28.79 -16.08 3.50
N ILE A 259 29.07 -17.19 4.17
CA ILE A 259 29.75 -17.22 5.47
C ILE A 259 31.24 -17.48 5.23
N ARG A 260 32.08 -16.52 5.62
CA ARG A 260 33.54 -16.56 5.43
C ARG A 260 34.21 -16.57 6.80
N MET A 261 34.88 -17.67 7.13
CA MET A 261 35.70 -17.79 8.34
C MET A 261 37.15 -17.46 8.01
N ASN A 262 37.87 -16.81 8.93
CA ASN A 262 39.30 -16.59 8.78
C ASN A 262 40.08 -17.87 9.11
N GLY A 263 40.89 -18.37 8.17
CA GLY A 263 41.60 -19.64 8.29
C GLY A 263 40.82 -20.82 7.69
N ASP A 264 41.10 -22.03 8.17
CA ASP A 264 40.43 -23.27 7.76
C ASP A 264 39.34 -23.70 8.77
N ASP A 265 38.83 -22.76 9.58
CA ASP A 265 37.81 -23.05 10.60
C ASP A 265 36.43 -23.25 9.96
N ASP A 266 35.68 -24.22 10.50
CA ASP A 266 34.30 -24.45 10.09
C ASP A 266 33.37 -23.33 10.63
N PRO A 267 32.31 -22.96 9.90
CA PRO A 267 31.26 -22.10 10.44
C PRO A 267 30.68 -22.63 11.76
N PRO A 268 30.15 -21.76 12.63
CA PRO A 268 29.48 -22.18 13.86
C PRO A 268 28.39 -23.24 13.59
N THR A 269 28.20 -24.14 14.55
CA THR A 269 27.08 -25.09 14.48
C THR A 269 25.75 -24.33 14.45
N ARG A 270 24.79 -24.78 13.63
CA ARG A 270 23.56 -24.03 13.30
C ARG A 270 23.83 -22.76 12.49
N SER A 271 24.59 -22.92 11.41
CA SER A 271 24.71 -21.91 10.36
C SER A 271 23.95 -22.30 9.10
N ALA A 272 23.31 -21.34 8.43
CA ALA A 272 22.68 -21.54 7.13
C ALA A 272 23.06 -20.44 6.12
N THR A 273 23.03 -20.76 4.83
CA THR A 273 23.29 -19.78 3.76
C THR A 273 22.26 -19.89 2.66
N GLY A 274 21.95 -18.78 1.99
CA GLY A 274 20.91 -18.75 0.96
C GLY A 274 19.50 -18.85 1.55
N VAL A 275 19.33 -18.43 2.81
CA VAL A 275 18.02 -18.44 3.49
C VAL A 275 17.27 -17.17 3.15
N ASN A 276 15.97 -17.27 2.90
CA ASN A 276 15.16 -16.12 2.54
C ASN A 276 14.72 -15.34 3.79
N TYR A 277 15.46 -14.28 4.11
CA TYR A 277 15.08 -13.28 5.11
C TYR A 277 14.75 -11.95 4.42
N PRO A 278 13.61 -11.31 4.70
CA PRO A 278 13.26 -10.06 4.03
C PRO A 278 14.06 -8.85 4.50
N LEU A 279 14.64 -8.07 3.58
CA LEU A 279 15.05 -6.69 3.85
C LEU A 279 13.92 -5.87 4.47
N VAL A 280 14.36 -4.98 5.33
CA VAL A 280 13.61 -4.08 6.21
C VAL A 280 13.65 -2.64 5.71
N ASP A 281 14.27 -2.40 4.57
CA ASP A 281 14.54 -1.08 4.00
C ASP A 281 13.31 -0.19 4.00
N ASP A 282 12.25 -0.60 3.28
CA ASP A 282 11.01 0.17 3.19
C ASP A 282 10.41 0.49 4.57
N ARG A 283 10.55 -0.40 5.57
CA ARG A 283 10.03 -0.14 6.92
C ARG A 283 10.86 0.90 7.64
N ILE A 284 12.18 0.81 7.52
CA ILE A 284 13.09 1.80 8.11
C ILE A 284 12.81 3.17 7.47
N GLU A 285 12.63 3.22 6.14
CA GLU A 285 12.24 4.44 5.41
C GLU A 285 10.90 4.99 5.85
N ASP A 286 9.85 4.16 5.81
CA ASP A 286 8.50 4.58 6.17
C ASP A 286 8.47 5.09 7.61
N ARG A 287 9.28 4.50 8.51
CA ARG A 287 9.35 4.91 9.91
C ARG A 287 10.14 6.20 10.11
N ILE A 288 11.21 6.41 9.37
CA ILE A 288 11.96 7.69 9.38
C ILE A 288 11.08 8.79 8.82
N ASP A 289 10.44 8.55 7.67
CA ASP A 289 9.49 9.48 7.06
C ASP A 289 8.36 9.82 8.05
N GLU A 290 7.83 8.85 8.79
CA GLU A 290 6.82 9.08 9.84
C GLU A 290 7.37 9.98 10.95
N CYS A 291 8.54 9.66 11.52
CA CYS A 291 9.15 10.45 12.59
C CYS A 291 9.55 11.87 12.15
N GLU A 292 9.93 12.08 10.89
CA GLU A 292 10.32 13.39 10.36
C GLU A 292 9.13 14.28 10.02
N ASN A 293 8.00 13.69 9.64
CA ASN A 293 6.86 14.42 9.08
C ASN A 293 5.63 14.46 10.00
N ASP A 294 5.58 13.66 11.06
CA ASP A 294 4.54 13.68 12.08
C ASP A 294 5.14 13.91 13.48
N ASP A 295 4.96 15.14 13.98
CA ASP A 295 5.48 15.58 15.29
C ASP A 295 4.96 14.74 16.48
N ASP A 296 3.86 14.00 16.32
CA ASP A 296 3.26 13.17 17.37
C ASP A 296 3.63 11.68 17.24
N ALA A 297 4.31 11.27 16.16
CA ALA A 297 4.60 9.85 15.91
C ALA A 297 5.80 9.31 16.71
N CYS A 298 6.80 10.16 16.99
CA CYS A 298 8.05 9.76 17.63
C CYS A 298 8.51 10.80 18.66
N GLU A 299 9.02 10.33 19.79
CA GLU A 299 9.70 11.17 20.78
C GLU A 299 11.15 11.43 20.36
N ALA A 300 11.71 12.59 20.69
CA ALA A 300 13.12 12.85 20.48
C ALA A 300 13.99 12.03 21.45
N MET A 301 15.17 11.58 21.01
CA MET A 301 16.08 10.87 21.91
C MET A 301 16.46 11.69 23.15
N PRO A 302 16.36 11.12 24.37
CA PRO A 302 16.78 11.77 25.61
C PRO A 302 18.26 12.14 25.61
N ALA A 303 18.61 13.30 26.19
CA ALA A 303 19.99 13.80 26.19
C ALA A 303 20.95 12.97 27.06
N ASP A 304 20.43 12.20 27.99
CA ASP A 304 21.13 11.23 28.84
C ASP A 304 21.04 9.79 28.30
N ASN A 305 20.36 9.59 27.16
CA ASN A 305 20.12 8.30 26.52
C ASN A 305 19.39 7.28 27.43
N GLU A 306 18.62 7.75 28.41
CA GLU A 306 17.83 6.91 29.33
C GLU A 306 16.36 6.92 28.92
N ILE A 307 15.83 5.76 28.53
CA ILE A 307 14.43 5.57 28.13
C ILE A 307 13.70 4.82 29.25
N THR A 308 12.70 5.47 29.84
CA THR A 308 11.91 4.94 30.97
C THR A 308 10.42 4.79 30.66
N SER A 309 10.03 5.03 29.41
CA SER A 309 8.66 4.84 28.90
C SER A 309 8.68 4.11 27.57
N GLY A 310 7.73 3.21 27.37
CA GLY A 310 7.51 2.56 26.08
C GLY A 310 7.05 3.55 25.02
N GLY A 311 7.34 3.24 23.75
CA GLY A 311 7.09 4.15 22.62
C GLY A 311 8.22 4.15 21.60
N THR A 312 8.18 5.16 20.73
CA THR A 312 9.15 5.31 19.63
C THR A 312 10.01 6.53 19.87
N TYR A 313 11.33 6.35 19.76
CA TYR A 313 12.30 7.43 19.91
C TYR A 313 13.11 7.59 18.64
N PHE A 314 13.37 8.84 18.23
CA PHE A 314 14.03 9.15 16.98
C PHE A 314 15.25 10.04 17.16
N THR A 315 16.28 9.78 16.35
CA THR A 315 17.41 10.68 16.11
C THR A 315 17.73 10.73 14.62
N ASP A 316 17.79 11.94 14.09
CA ASP A 316 18.24 12.27 12.71
C ASP A 316 19.77 12.31 12.59
N SER A 317 20.47 11.93 13.66
CA SER A 317 21.91 12.12 13.80
C SER A 317 22.60 10.87 14.29
N TYR A 318 23.91 10.80 14.03
CA TYR A 318 24.80 9.74 14.49
C TYR A 318 24.64 9.49 15.99
N PHE A 319 24.33 8.24 16.36
CA PHE A 319 24.20 7.86 17.76
C PHE A 319 25.51 7.32 18.33
N SER A 320 25.91 7.83 19.51
CA SER A 320 27.00 7.30 20.32
C SER A 320 26.73 7.48 21.82
N GLY A 321 27.52 6.80 22.65
CA GLY A 321 27.29 6.72 24.08
C GLY A 321 26.56 5.45 24.48
N THR A 322 26.26 5.33 25.77
CA THR A 322 25.48 4.20 26.30
C THR A 322 23.99 4.48 26.15
N LEU A 323 23.24 3.53 25.62
CA LEU A 323 21.77 3.53 25.61
C LEU A 323 21.26 2.71 26.80
N ASP A 324 20.40 3.29 27.63
CA ASP A 324 19.81 2.60 28.78
C ASP A 324 18.29 2.56 28.65
N ILE A 325 17.74 1.35 28.61
CA ILE A 325 16.31 1.08 28.59
C ILE A 325 15.93 0.56 29.98
N ASP A 326 15.47 1.47 30.85
CA ASP A 326 15.14 1.14 32.24
C ASP A 326 13.62 1.04 32.42
N SER A 327 13.14 -0.20 32.48
CA SER A 327 11.78 -0.53 32.90
C SER A 327 10.68 0.28 32.20
N PRO A 328 10.66 0.35 30.85
CA PRO A 328 9.80 1.25 30.08
C PRO A 328 8.30 0.99 30.25
N GLY A 329 7.92 -0.20 30.71
CA GLY A 329 6.53 -0.61 30.93
C GLY A 329 5.76 -1.00 29.67
N ASP A 330 6.35 -0.82 28.49
CA ASP A 330 5.87 -1.29 27.18
C ASP A 330 7.06 -1.45 26.22
N ASP A 331 6.80 -1.89 24.99
CA ASP A 331 7.82 -2.06 23.94
C ASP A 331 8.48 -0.71 23.55
N VAL A 332 9.77 -0.76 23.18
CA VAL A 332 10.56 0.41 22.79
C VAL A 332 11.09 0.23 21.38
N THR A 333 10.85 1.22 20.52
CA THR A 333 11.50 1.32 19.21
C THR A 333 12.42 2.53 19.19
N VAL A 334 13.69 2.34 18.84
CA VAL A 334 14.65 3.43 18.61
C VAL A 334 14.96 3.50 17.12
N VAL A 335 14.73 4.66 16.51
CA VAL A 335 14.92 4.90 15.08
C VAL A 335 16.11 5.83 14.90
N VAL A 336 17.12 5.35 14.17
CA VAL A 336 18.39 6.05 13.92
C VAL A 336 18.55 6.22 12.41
N ASP A 337 18.40 7.45 11.92
CA ASP A 337 18.54 7.78 10.49
C ASP A 337 20.00 7.68 10.01
N GLU A 338 20.94 7.93 10.91
CA GLU A 338 22.38 7.86 10.64
C GLU A 338 23.00 6.54 11.13
N ASN A 339 24.31 6.51 11.41
CA ASN A 339 24.93 5.32 11.98
C ASN A 339 24.56 5.17 13.47
N PHE A 340 24.37 3.92 13.89
CA PHE A 340 24.25 3.53 15.28
C PHE A 340 25.58 2.95 15.75
N SER A 341 26.28 3.65 16.65
CA SER A 341 27.58 3.21 17.17
C SER A 341 27.63 3.41 18.69
N PRO A 342 26.85 2.63 19.46
CA PRO A 342 26.77 2.77 20.91
C PRO A 342 28.05 2.29 21.60
N ASP A 343 28.41 2.94 22.71
CA ASP A 343 29.47 2.45 23.62
C ASP A 343 28.96 1.26 24.49
N GLY A 344 27.64 1.06 24.50
CA GLY A 344 26.97 -0.03 25.20
C GLY A 344 25.45 0.14 25.15
N VAL A 345 24.73 -0.96 25.37
CA VAL A 345 23.27 -0.94 25.50
C VAL A 345 22.90 -1.75 26.74
N THR A 346 22.03 -1.22 27.59
CA THR A 346 21.47 -1.96 28.73
C THR A 346 19.96 -2.04 28.55
N VAL A 347 19.40 -3.24 28.60
CA VAL A 347 17.95 -3.45 28.55
C VAL A 347 17.50 -4.10 29.86
N THR A 348 16.86 -3.30 30.72
CA THR A 348 16.22 -3.77 31.95
C THR A 348 14.71 -3.77 31.72
N SER A 349 14.23 -4.73 30.92
CA SER A 349 12.83 -4.81 30.51
C SER A 349 12.35 -6.26 30.46
N SER A 350 11.03 -6.46 30.43
CA SER A 350 10.39 -7.71 30.00
C SER A 350 9.62 -7.53 28.69
N HIS A 351 9.88 -6.42 28.01
CA HIS A 351 9.27 -5.96 26.78
C HIS A 351 10.35 -5.85 25.70
N ASN A 352 9.94 -5.87 24.44
CA ASN A 352 10.86 -5.88 23.33
C ASN A 352 11.49 -4.49 23.13
N THR A 353 12.79 -4.47 22.84
CA THR A 353 13.53 -3.28 22.42
C THR A 353 14.09 -3.51 21.02
N THR A 354 13.65 -2.70 20.06
CA THR A 354 14.12 -2.77 18.67
C THR A 354 14.80 -1.48 18.27
N VAL A 355 16.02 -1.56 17.74
CA VAL A 355 16.74 -0.43 17.13
C VAL A 355 16.68 -0.57 15.61
N LEU A 356 16.07 0.40 14.92
CA LEU A 356 16.04 0.52 13.47
C LEU A 356 17.15 1.46 13.01
N VAL A 357 18.05 1.00 12.15
CA VAL A 357 19.25 1.74 11.73
C VAL A 357 19.26 1.87 10.21
N ARG A 358 19.25 3.10 9.70
CA ARG A 358 19.27 3.36 8.24
C ARG A 358 20.66 3.28 7.61
N ASN A 359 21.70 3.68 8.33
CA ASN A 359 23.07 3.53 7.85
C ASN A 359 23.77 2.35 8.55
N SER A 360 25.00 2.53 9.01
CA SER A 360 25.81 1.42 9.54
C SER A 360 25.60 1.20 11.03
N PHE A 361 25.73 -0.07 11.45
CA PHE A 361 25.78 -0.46 12.86
C PHE A 361 27.20 -0.90 13.22
N ASP A 362 27.85 -0.15 14.12
CA ASP A 362 29.23 -0.41 14.51
C ASP A 362 29.34 -0.70 16.01
N MET A 363 29.95 -1.83 16.34
CA MET A 363 30.35 -2.21 17.70
C MET A 363 31.88 -2.10 17.80
N GLY A 364 32.33 -1.23 18.68
CA GLY A 364 33.71 -0.99 19.03
C GLY A 364 34.27 -1.96 20.05
N SER A 365 35.50 -1.66 20.49
CA SER A 365 36.26 -2.53 21.38
C SER A 365 35.77 -2.40 22.82
N ASN A 366 35.25 -3.51 23.36
CA ASN A 366 34.65 -3.64 24.71
C ASN A 366 33.23 -3.08 24.83
N ASP A 367 32.55 -2.82 23.71
CA ASP A 367 31.15 -2.42 23.75
C ASP A 367 30.29 -3.63 24.12
N LEU A 368 29.50 -3.48 25.17
CA LEU A 368 28.65 -4.52 25.73
C LEU A 368 27.20 -4.14 25.46
N LEU A 369 26.55 -4.88 24.58
CA LEU A 369 25.19 -4.64 24.16
C LEU A 369 24.29 -5.72 24.75
N ASN A 370 23.42 -5.28 25.65
CA ASN A 370 22.49 -6.08 26.42
C ASN A 370 23.16 -7.20 27.23
N ASP A 371 24.41 -6.98 27.67
CA ASP A 371 25.14 -8.00 28.43
C ASP A 371 24.47 -8.26 29.79
N GLY A 372 24.08 -9.51 30.02
CA GLY A 372 23.31 -9.93 31.19
C GLY A 372 21.79 -9.87 31.04
N GLY A 373 21.27 -9.31 29.94
CA GLY A 373 19.86 -9.37 29.56
C GLY A 373 19.49 -10.65 28.81
N ALA A 374 18.22 -10.78 28.42
CA ALA A 374 17.76 -11.87 27.56
C ALA A 374 17.92 -11.50 26.08
N ALA A 375 18.39 -12.44 25.25
CA ALA A 375 18.61 -12.18 23.83
C ALA A 375 17.31 -11.87 23.07
N GLY A 376 16.19 -12.47 23.46
CA GLY A 376 14.89 -12.22 22.84
C GLY A 376 14.35 -10.80 23.02
N ASP A 377 14.85 -10.04 24.00
CA ASP A 377 14.34 -8.72 24.37
C ASP A 377 15.05 -7.57 23.64
N PHE A 378 16.12 -7.85 22.88
CA PHE A 378 16.92 -6.83 22.21
C PHE A 378 17.22 -7.19 20.75
N SER A 379 16.83 -6.29 19.85
CA SER A 379 17.04 -6.44 18.41
C SER A 379 17.68 -5.21 17.80
N VAL A 380 18.60 -5.42 16.86
CA VAL A 380 19.14 -4.39 15.98
C VAL A 380 18.82 -4.75 14.54
N VAL A 381 18.11 -3.87 13.86
CA VAL A 381 17.57 -4.06 12.51
C VAL A 381 18.22 -3.02 11.61
N VAL A 382 18.91 -3.48 10.55
CA VAL A 382 19.78 -2.61 9.74
C VAL A 382 19.33 -2.61 8.28
N HIS A 383 19.25 -1.42 7.69
CA HIS A 383 18.93 -1.19 6.29
C HIS A 383 20.05 -1.71 5.37
N SER A 384 19.70 -2.15 4.15
CA SER A 384 20.64 -2.76 3.20
C SER A 384 21.78 -1.84 2.73
N ASP A 385 21.58 -0.52 2.70
CA ASP A 385 22.63 0.46 2.42
C ASP A 385 23.71 0.53 3.53
N GLY A 386 23.40 0.02 4.72
CA GLY A 386 24.30 -0.03 5.88
C GLY A 386 25.20 -1.26 5.91
N ALA A 387 26.34 -1.15 6.59
CA ALA A 387 27.18 -2.29 6.95
C ALA A 387 27.10 -2.57 8.46
N VAL A 388 27.43 -3.78 8.87
CA VAL A 388 27.57 -4.13 10.29
C VAL A 388 29.02 -4.48 10.60
N ASN A 389 29.63 -3.81 11.58
CA ASN A 389 31.03 -4.07 11.95
C ASN A 389 31.18 -4.27 13.46
N GLY A 390 31.60 -5.46 13.88
CA GLY A 390 32.02 -5.71 15.27
C GLY A 390 33.54 -5.80 15.36
N ASN A 391 34.18 -5.08 16.29
CA ASN A 391 35.64 -5.03 16.39
C ASN A 391 36.15 -5.24 17.82
N GLY A 392 37.12 -6.15 18.00
CA GLY A 392 37.75 -6.39 19.30
C GLY A 392 36.88 -7.21 20.25
N ASN A 393 36.85 -6.87 21.55
CA ASN A 393 36.13 -7.62 22.58
C ASN A 393 34.66 -7.21 22.71
N PHE A 394 33.96 -6.99 21.59
CA PHE A 394 32.55 -6.63 21.64
C PHE A 394 31.70 -7.83 22.10
N ARG A 395 30.52 -7.53 22.64
CA ARG A 395 29.49 -8.52 22.95
C ARG A 395 28.12 -8.01 22.59
N LEU A 396 27.34 -8.83 21.88
CA LEU A 396 25.93 -8.61 21.58
C LEU A 396 25.12 -9.78 22.14
N VAL A 397 24.16 -9.48 23.01
CA VAL A 397 23.15 -10.42 23.48
C VAL A 397 21.81 -10.00 22.88
N GLY A 398 21.44 -10.56 21.73
CA GLY A 398 20.30 -10.08 20.96
C GLY A 398 20.16 -10.72 19.58
N LEU A 399 19.17 -10.23 18.82
CA LEU A 399 18.99 -10.53 17.41
C LEU A 399 19.56 -9.39 16.55
N LEU A 400 20.55 -9.70 15.71
CA LEU A 400 21.01 -8.81 14.66
C LEU A 400 20.33 -9.20 13.34
N TYR A 401 19.54 -8.30 12.78
CA TYR A 401 18.76 -8.52 11.57
C TYR A 401 19.11 -7.50 10.48
N ALA A 402 20.05 -7.87 9.61
CA ALA A 402 20.61 -7.03 8.54
C ALA A 402 20.67 -7.78 7.19
N PRO A 403 19.57 -8.40 6.71
CA PRO A 403 19.57 -9.37 5.61
C PRO A 403 20.07 -8.86 4.24
N GLY A 404 20.29 -7.54 4.08
CA GLY A 404 20.87 -6.92 2.88
C GLY A 404 22.24 -6.27 3.12
N SER A 405 22.83 -6.47 4.29
CA SER A 405 24.08 -5.82 4.70
C SER A 405 25.22 -6.81 4.78
N ASP A 406 26.42 -6.33 4.48
CA ASP A 406 27.66 -7.04 4.77
C ASP A 406 28.02 -6.92 6.26
N CYS A 407 28.19 -8.07 6.92
CA CYS A 407 28.50 -8.15 8.34
C CYS A 407 29.95 -8.61 8.55
N ASN A 408 30.80 -7.73 9.09
CA ASN A 408 32.18 -8.00 9.44
C ASN A 408 32.33 -8.17 10.95
N MET A 409 32.44 -9.42 11.40
CA MET A 409 32.61 -9.79 12.81
C MET A 409 34.10 -10.02 13.09
N ASN A 410 34.81 -8.96 13.47
CA ASN A 410 36.24 -8.97 13.81
C ASN A 410 36.45 -9.11 15.33
N GLY A 411 35.82 -10.13 15.92
CA GLY A 411 35.84 -10.43 17.37
C GLY A 411 37.18 -10.97 17.88
N GLY A 412 37.30 -11.16 19.19
CA GLY A 412 38.53 -11.65 19.81
C GLY A 412 38.60 -11.40 21.31
N GLY A 413 39.58 -12.02 21.97
CA GLY A 413 40.05 -11.59 23.29
C GLY A 413 39.39 -12.28 24.48
N ALA A 414 38.94 -11.51 25.47
CA ALA A 414 38.58 -12.02 26.82
C ALA A 414 37.08 -12.11 27.10
N VAL A 415 36.24 -11.64 26.17
CA VAL A 415 34.78 -11.62 26.30
C VAL A 415 34.22 -12.62 25.29
N GLU A 416 33.68 -13.74 25.79
CA GLU A 416 33.14 -14.84 25.01
C GLU A 416 31.84 -15.36 25.65
N PRO A 417 30.85 -15.78 24.84
CA PRO A 417 30.75 -15.58 23.40
C PRO A 417 30.62 -14.08 23.02
N ASN A 418 31.00 -13.74 21.78
CA ASN A 418 30.85 -12.40 21.21
C ASN A 418 29.40 -12.13 20.82
N ILE A 419 28.66 -13.16 20.40
CA ILE A 419 27.25 -13.06 20.10
C ILE A 419 26.49 -14.16 20.84
N VAL A 420 25.41 -13.76 21.52
CA VAL A 420 24.41 -14.66 22.12
C VAL A 420 23.06 -14.32 21.50
N GLY A 421 22.45 -15.24 20.76
CA GLY A 421 21.19 -15.02 20.05
C GLY A 421 21.29 -15.44 18.59
N GLY A 422 21.09 -14.51 17.65
CA GLY A 422 21.08 -14.79 16.22
C GLY A 422 21.59 -13.64 15.36
N VAL A 423 22.18 -13.98 14.22
CA VAL A 423 22.65 -13.03 13.20
C VAL A 423 22.09 -13.40 11.84
N VAL A 424 21.45 -12.43 11.19
CA VAL A 424 21.01 -12.52 9.80
C VAL A 424 21.65 -11.39 9.00
N CYS A 425 22.41 -11.74 7.97
CA CYS A 425 23.06 -10.75 7.09
C CYS A 425 22.97 -11.13 5.60
N GLU A 426 23.36 -10.25 4.69
CA GLU A 426 23.57 -10.66 3.28
C GLU A 426 24.77 -11.59 3.21
N SER A 427 25.90 -11.15 3.75
CA SER A 427 27.11 -11.92 3.91
C SER A 427 27.71 -11.72 5.30
N VAL A 428 28.41 -12.74 5.81
CA VAL A 428 29.12 -12.67 7.10
C VAL A 428 30.58 -13.02 6.89
N THR A 429 31.46 -12.13 7.31
CA THR A 429 32.90 -12.38 7.42
C THR A 429 33.30 -12.39 8.88
N VAL A 430 33.77 -13.53 9.37
CA VAL A 430 34.23 -13.71 10.75
C VAL A 430 35.76 -13.70 10.76
N ASN A 431 36.33 -12.71 11.42
CA ASN A 431 37.76 -12.60 11.67
C ASN A 431 38.05 -12.55 13.18
N GLY A 432 39.27 -12.94 13.55
CA GLY A 432 39.78 -12.87 14.92
C GLY A 432 39.62 -14.19 15.69
N ASN A 433 40.39 -14.33 16.77
CA ASN A 433 40.54 -15.62 17.46
C ASN A 433 40.63 -15.42 19.00
N PRO A 434 39.70 -16.01 19.78
CA PRO A 434 38.47 -16.68 19.33
C PRO A 434 37.37 -15.67 18.98
N ASN A 435 36.50 -16.02 18.04
CA ASN A 435 35.24 -15.31 17.80
C ASN A 435 34.13 -16.35 17.97
N ASP A 436 33.31 -16.20 19.00
CA ASP A 436 32.41 -17.25 19.48
C ASP A 436 30.95 -16.81 19.44
N PHE A 437 30.08 -17.74 19.05
CA PHE A 437 28.67 -17.51 18.76
C PHE A 437 27.84 -18.57 19.48
N ASP A 438 26.95 -18.12 20.34
CA ASP A 438 26.01 -18.99 21.06
C ASP A 438 24.58 -18.69 20.63
N TYR A 439 23.83 -19.74 20.33
CA TYR A 439 22.43 -19.59 19.92
C TYR A 439 21.54 -19.56 21.16
N ASP A 440 20.75 -18.50 21.29
CA ASP A 440 19.72 -18.41 22.32
C ASP A 440 18.32 -18.52 21.67
N PRO A 441 17.52 -19.56 21.98
CA PRO A 441 16.21 -19.78 21.36
C PRO A 441 15.17 -18.73 21.74
N SER A 442 15.44 -17.82 22.68
CA SER A 442 14.55 -16.70 22.95
C SER A 442 14.39 -15.78 21.73
N VAL A 443 15.37 -15.74 20.82
CA VAL A 443 15.29 -14.96 19.58
C VAL A 443 14.27 -15.48 18.57
N ASP A 444 13.82 -16.73 18.69
CA ASP A 444 12.74 -17.30 17.85
C ASP A 444 11.40 -16.59 18.07
N ASN A 445 11.23 -15.99 19.25
CA ASN A 445 10.01 -15.28 19.63
C ASN A 445 10.19 -13.77 19.60
N THR A 446 11.34 -13.28 19.10
CA THR A 446 11.56 -11.86 18.92
C THR A 446 10.58 -11.37 17.86
N ASP A 447 9.57 -10.65 18.32
CA ASP A 447 8.67 -9.93 17.44
C ASP A 447 9.43 -8.74 16.89
N LEU A 448 10.10 -8.95 15.76
CA LEU A 448 10.74 -7.85 15.06
C LEU A 448 9.69 -6.84 14.57
N GLU A 449 8.38 -7.08 14.73
CA GLU A 449 7.27 -6.33 14.14
C GLU A 449 7.47 -6.13 12.63
N LEU A 450 8.08 -7.12 11.96
CA LEU A 450 8.23 -7.15 10.50
C LEU A 450 6.88 -7.26 9.80
N THR A 451 5.81 -7.50 10.57
CA THR A 451 4.44 -7.67 10.13
C THR A 451 3.59 -6.40 10.24
N GLY A 452 4.12 -5.30 10.78
CA GLY A 452 3.43 -4.00 10.81
C GLY A 452 3.12 -3.51 9.40
N ASP A 453 1.83 -3.35 9.10
CA ASP A 453 1.25 -2.88 7.82
C ASP A 453 1.58 -3.66 6.53
N ILE A 454 2.09 -4.89 6.61
CA ILE A 454 2.30 -5.71 5.40
C ILE A 454 1.11 -6.64 5.13
N THR A 455 0.55 -6.55 3.91
CA THR A 455 -0.48 -7.49 3.48
C THR A 455 0.19 -8.73 2.87
N PRO A 456 0.15 -9.92 3.51
CA PRO A 456 0.91 -11.08 3.03
C PRO A 456 0.35 -11.66 1.72
N VAL A 457 1.19 -12.05 0.77
CA VAL A 457 0.79 -12.76 -0.46
C VAL A 457 1.69 -13.97 -0.75
N THR A 458 1.10 -15.15 -0.74
CA THR A 458 1.73 -16.43 -1.08
C THR A 458 1.34 -16.90 -2.47
N TYR A 459 0.12 -16.60 -2.91
CA TYR A 459 -0.42 -17.05 -4.19
C TYR A 459 -0.93 -15.89 -5.02
N LEU A 460 -0.54 -15.84 -6.28
CA LEU A 460 -0.92 -14.78 -7.21
C LEU A 460 -1.58 -15.38 -8.46
N HIS A 461 -2.69 -14.78 -8.90
CA HIS A 461 -3.38 -15.13 -10.14
C HIS A 461 -3.76 -13.82 -10.84
N VAL A 462 -3.10 -13.50 -11.96
CA VAL A 462 -3.35 -12.26 -12.72
C VAL A 462 -3.73 -12.63 -14.14
N THR A 463 -4.86 -12.10 -14.62
CA THR A 463 -5.32 -12.29 -16.00
C THR A 463 -5.73 -10.97 -16.63
N GLU A 464 -5.53 -10.84 -17.94
CA GLU A 464 -6.09 -9.75 -18.74
C GLU A 464 -7.28 -10.28 -19.55
N ASN A 465 -8.39 -9.55 -19.52
CA ASN A 465 -9.65 -9.94 -20.16
C ASN A 465 -10.19 -8.79 -21.03
N PRO A 466 -9.75 -8.69 -22.29
CA PRO A 466 -10.16 -7.61 -23.17
C PRO A 466 -11.60 -7.76 -23.65
N VAL A 467 -12.40 -6.70 -23.48
CA VAL A 467 -13.77 -6.59 -24.02
C VAL A 467 -13.87 -5.45 -25.02
N ASN A 468 -14.71 -5.68 -26.03
CA ASN A 468 -15.07 -4.69 -27.04
C ASN A 468 -16.55 -4.32 -26.88
N VAL A 469 -16.81 -3.02 -26.82
CA VAL A 469 -18.11 -2.42 -26.55
C VAL A 469 -18.57 -1.65 -27.78
N THR A 470 -19.71 -2.02 -28.34
CA THR A 470 -20.28 -1.33 -29.49
C THR A 470 -21.69 -0.87 -29.19
N SER A 471 -22.17 0.17 -29.88
CA SER A 471 -23.60 0.47 -29.88
C SER A 471 -24.39 -0.74 -30.37
N LYS A 472 -25.55 -0.98 -29.76
CA LYS A 472 -26.53 -2.00 -30.16
C LYS A 472 -27.24 -1.64 -31.46
#